data_AF-A0A2T1LVI9-F1
#
_entry.id   AF-A0A2T1LVI9-F1
#
_cell.length_a   1.000
_cell.length_b   1.000
_cell.length_c   1.000
_cell.angle_alpha   90.00
_cell.angle_beta   90.00
_cell.angle_gamma   90.00
#
_symmetry.space_group_name_H-M   'P 1'
#
loop_
_entity.id
_entity.type
_entity.pdbx_description
1 polymer ?
#
loop_
_entity_poly.entity_id
_entity_poly.type
_entity_poly.pdbx_seq_one_letter_code
_entity_poly.pdbx_strand_id
1 'polypeptide(L)'
;MTLLERLKALSSLTAQELLVNRSSTLRCHPINWEDTSENGFGLPNEEQLVDTPYQFSLSSNEHGRVHGFFIDDVFYIVWLDPQHLLYPEK
;
A
#
# COMPACT_ATOMS: atom_id res chain seq x y z
N MET A 1 0.31 17.45 8.62
CA MET A 1 -0.22 16.83 7.40
C MET A 1 -1.16 15.71 7.82
N THR A 2 -2.41 15.73 7.38
CA THR A 2 -3.41 14.68 7.66
C THR A 2 -3.35 13.57 6.61
N LEU A 3 -4.04 12.44 6.86
CA LEU A 3 -4.18 11.36 5.89
C LEU A 3 -4.71 11.86 4.54
N LEU A 4 -5.82 12.61 4.54
CA LEU A 4 -6.44 13.11 3.31
C LEU A 4 -5.57 14.12 2.56
N GLU A 5 -4.83 14.97 3.27
CA GLU A 5 -3.87 15.89 2.65
C GLU A 5 -2.74 15.11 1.95
N ARG A 6 -2.27 14.02 2.57
CA ARG A 6 -1.25 13.16 1.97
C ARG A 6 -1.77 12.40 0.77
N LEU A 7 -2.97 11.80 0.87
CA LEU A 7 -3.60 11.11 -0.26
C LEU A 7 -3.84 12.06 -1.44
N LYS A 8 -4.29 13.30 -1.17
CA LYS A 8 -4.43 14.35 -2.21
C LYS A 8 -3.10 14.66 -2.92
N ALA A 9 -1.99 14.70 -2.19
CA ALA A 9 -0.68 14.94 -2.77
C ALA A 9 -0.17 13.74 -3.59
N LEU A 10 -0.51 12.51 -3.20
CA LEU A 10 -0.16 11.31 -3.95
C LEU A 10 -1.04 11.11 -5.18
N SER A 11 -2.31 11.53 -5.12
CA SER A 11 -3.25 11.40 -6.25
C SER A 11 -2.93 12.33 -7.43
N SER A 12 -1.94 13.23 -7.30
CA SER A 12 -1.43 13.99 -8.44
C SER A 12 -0.33 13.26 -9.20
N LEU A 13 0.11 12.08 -8.72
CA LEU A 13 1.08 11.22 -9.39
C LEU A 13 0.36 10.16 -10.21
N THR A 14 0.96 9.76 -11.32
CA THR A 14 0.54 8.57 -12.08
C THR A 14 0.89 7.29 -11.30
N ALA A 15 0.23 6.17 -11.62
CA ALA A 15 0.56 4.87 -11.03
C ALA A 15 2.02 4.50 -11.25
N GLN A 16 2.55 4.73 -12.46
CA GLN A 16 3.96 4.49 -12.77
C GLN A 16 4.89 5.35 -11.92
N GLU A 17 4.60 6.64 -11.74
CA GLU A 17 5.41 7.50 -10.86
C GLU A 17 5.37 7.01 -9.42
N LEU A 18 4.22 6.54 -8.92
CA LEU A 18 4.10 6.00 -7.57
C LEU A 18 4.96 4.73 -7.38
N LEU A 19 4.94 3.83 -8.37
CA LEU A 19 5.64 2.54 -8.35
C LEU A 19 7.15 2.66 -8.58
N VAL A 20 7.57 3.57 -9.46
CA VAL A 20 8.99 3.80 -9.79
C VAL A 20 9.66 4.67 -8.73
N ASN A 21 8.91 5.57 -8.08
CA ASN A 21 9.44 6.45 -7.05
C ASN A 21 9.63 5.70 -5.73
N ARG A 22 10.72 4.93 -5.67
CA ARG A 22 11.24 4.24 -4.48
C ARG A 22 11.87 5.21 -3.47
N SER A 23 11.38 6.45 -3.37
CA SER A 23 11.86 7.36 -2.33
C SER A 23 11.77 6.66 -0.98
N SER A 24 12.80 6.83 -0.16
CA SER A 24 12.88 6.27 1.19
C SER A 24 11.71 6.70 2.09
N THR A 25 10.97 7.73 1.66
CA THR A 25 9.81 8.33 2.30
C THR A 25 8.49 7.63 1.96
N LEU A 26 8.24 7.32 0.67
CA LEU A 26 6.98 6.72 0.23
C LEU A 26 7.02 5.19 0.32
N ARG A 27 8.18 4.58 0.02
CA ARG A 27 8.40 3.13 0.07
C ARG A 27 7.23 2.34 -0.55
N CYS A 28 6.74 2.74 -1.72
CA CYS A 28 5.73 1.95 -2.41
C CYS A 28 6.36 0.67 -2.96
N HIS A 29 5.89 -0.48 -2.51
CA HIS A 29 6.42 -1.78 -2.97
C HIS A 29 5.37 -2.88 -2.85
N PRO A 30 5.51 -3.97 -3.64
CA PRO A 30 4.63 -5.12 -3.54
C PRO A 30 4.64 -5.74 -2.14
N ILE A 31 3.52 -6.32 -1.73
CA ILE A 31 3.41 -7.17 -0.54
C ILE A 31 3.77 -8.60 -0.96
N ASN A 32 4.67 -9.22 -0.22
CA ASN A 32 4.89 -10.66 -0.29
C ASN A 32 4.13 -11.33 0.85
N TRP A 33 3.03 -12.03 0.53
CA TRP A 33 2.18 -12.65 1.55
C TRP A 33 2.90 -13.74 2.36
N GLU A 34 3.96 -14.34 1.82
CA GLU A 34 4.77 -15.33 2.55
C GLU A 34 5.51 -14.71 3.75
N ASP A 35 5.73 -13.39 3.75
CA ASP A 35 6.42 -12.65 4.81
C ASP A 35 5.46 -12.02 5.84
N THR A 36 4.14 -12.25 5.71
CA THR A 36 3.10 -11.57 6.49
C THR A 36 2.24 -12.52 7.32
N SER A 37 1.46 -11.99 8.27
CA SER A 37 0.50 -12.78 9.04
C SER A 37 -0.73 -13.21 8.24
N GLU A 38 -1.04 -12.46 7.18
CA GLU A 38 -2.17 -12.70 6.27
C GLU A 38 -1.71 -13.36 4.98
N ASN A 39 -2.63 -14.02 4.28
CA ASN A 39 -2.37 -14.69 2.99
C ASN A 39 -3.03 -13.99 1.78
N GLY A 40 -3.60 -12.81 2.00
CA GLY A 40 -4.39 -12.05 1.04
C GLY A 40 -5.23 -10.99 1.74
N PHE A 41 -5.95 -10.18 0.97
CA PHE A 41 -6.90 -9.18 1.47
C PHE A 41 -8.23 -9.76 1.97
N GLY A 42 -8.53 -11.02 1.63
CA GLY A 42 -9.79 -11.68 1.96
C GLY A 42 -10.97 -11.22 1.10
N LEU A 43 -10.70 -10.68 -0.10
CA LEU A 43 -11.74 -10.17 -1.00
C LEU A 43 -12.38 -11.33 -1.80
N PRO A 44 -13.68 -11.26 -2.12
CA PRO A 44 -14.28 -12.18 -3.08
C PRO A 44 -13.59 -12.09 -4.44
N ASN A 45 -13.22 -13.24 -5.03
CA ASN A 45 -12.51 -13.33 -6.30
C ASN A 45 -11.18 -12.54 -6.34
N GLU A 46 -10.49 -12.43 -5.20
CA GLU A 46 -9.26 -11.65 -5.09
C GLU A 46 -8.21 -11.99 -6.15
N GLU A 47 -7.99 -13.27 -6.43
CA GLU A 47 -7.03 -13.73 -7.45
C GLU A 47 -7.34 -13.20 -8.87
N GLN A 48 -8.58 -12.82 -9.15
CA GLN A 48 -8.99 -12.21 -10.43
C GLN A 48 -8.94 -10.69 -10.39
N LEU A 49 -9.07 -10.10 -9.19
CA LEU A 49 -9.18 -8.67 -8.97
C LEU A 49 -7.83 -8.01 -8.72
N VAL A 50 -6.92 -8.71 -8.04
CA VAL A 50 -5.66 -8.20 -7.51
C VAL A 50 -4.51 -8.86 -8.26
N ASP A 51 -3.96 -8.15 -9.25
CA ASP A 51 -2.76 -8.59 -9.96
C ASP A 51 -1.52 -8.52 -9.04
N THR A 52 -1.31 -7.38 -8.38
CA THR A 52 -0.22 -7.21 -7.42
C THR A 52 -0.71 -6.42 -6.20
N PRO A 53 -0.58 -6.97 -4.98
CA PRO A 53 -0.83 -6.24 -3.75
C PRO A 53 0.35 -5.30 -3.46
N TYR A 54 0.06 -4.09 -2.98
CA TYR A 54 1.04 -3.05 -2.69
C TYR A 54 0.84 -2.45 -1.31
N GLN A 55 1.95 -2.00 -0.73
CA GLN A 55 1.95 -1.15 0.45
C GLN A 55 2.74 0.14 0.19
N PHE A 56 2.38 1.21 0.88
CA PHE A 56 3.20 2.42 0.95
C PHE A 56 3.07 3.14 2.29
N SER A 57 4.09 3.93 2.62
CA SER A 57 4.16 4.78 3.81
C SER A 57 3.58 6.16 3.53
N LEU A 58 2.84 6.73 4.49
CA LEU A 58 2.32 8.10 4.40
C LEU A 58 3.37 9.17 4.76
N SER A 59 4.42 8.79 5.49
CA SER A 59 5.49 9.68 5.95
C SER A 59 6.81 8.91 6.12
N SER A 60 7.93 9.66 6.22
CA SER A 60 9.26 9.08 6.50
C SER A 60 9.40 8.50 7.90
N ASN A 61 8.54 8.93 8.83
CA ASN A 61 8.62 8.56 10.24
C ASN A 61 7.45 7.62 10.58
N GLU A 62 7.81 6.35 10.74
CA GLU A 62 7.30 5.37 11.69
C GLU A 62 5.79 5.33 11.95
N HIS A 63 5.08 4.51 11.17
CA HIS A 63 4.67 3.14 11.54
C HIS A 63 3.61 2.69 10.53
N GLY A 64 2.66 3.56 10.21
CA GLY A 64 1.52 3.22 9.38
C GLY A 64 1.83 2.79 7.94
N ARG A 65 1.00 1.89 7.43
CA ARG A 65 0.93 1.52 6.01
C ARG A 65 -0.47 1.70 5.47
N VAL A 66 -0.52 2.06 4.19
CA VAL A 66 -1.70 1.89 3.36
C VAL A 66 -1.46 0.65 2.52
N HIS A 67 -2.40 -0.29 2.56
CA HIS A 67 -2.35 -1.52 1.79
C HIS A 67 -3.49 -1.53 0.78
N GLY A 68 -3.20 -2.01 -0.43
CA GLY A 68 -4.17 -2.03 -1.51
C GLY A 68 -3.58 -2.51 -2.81
N PHE A 69 -4.23 -2.19 -3.91
CA PHE A 69 -3.82 -2.62 -5.24
C PHE A 69 -4.30 -1.63 -6.30
N PHE A 70 -3.72 -1.72 -7.49
CA PHE A 70 -4.15 -0.92 -8.63
C PHE A 70 -5.14 -1.71 -9.49
N ILE A 71 -6.18 -1.01 -9.96
CA ILE A 71 -6.91 -1.38 -11.18
C ILE A 71 -6.72 -0.20 -12.14
N ASP A 72 -6.05 -0.46 -13.25
CA ASP A 72 -5.55 0.59 -14.15
C ASP A 72 -4.77 1.67 -13.36
N ASP A 73 -5.22 2.93 -13.41
CA ASP A 73 -4.56 4.07 -12.75
C ASP A 73 -5.15 4.40 -11.35
N VAL A 74 -6.07 3.57 -10.84
CA VAL A 74 -6.74 3.81 -9.56
C VAL A 74 -6.20 2.88 -8.49
N PHE A 75 -5.65 3.44 -7.42
CA PHE A 75 -5.27 2.69 -6.23
C PHE A 75 -6.47 2.48 -5.31
N TYR A 76 -6.89 1.22 -5.14
CA TYR A 76 -7.94 0.81 -4.22
C TYR A 76 -7.33 0.52 -2.86
N ILE A 77 -7.62 1.38 -1.88
CA ILE A 77 -7.21 1.17 -0.49
C ILE A 77 -8.11 0.10 0.12
N VAL A 78 -7.49 -0.98 0.62
CA VAL A 78 -8.18 -2.05 1.35
C VAL A 78 -8.00 -1.85 2.84
N TRP A 79 -6.77 -1.63 3.29
CA TRP A 79 -6.46 -1.45 4.71
C TRP A 79 -5.68 -0.16 4.97
N LEU A 80 -6.04 0.47 6.09
CA LEU A 80 -5.17 1.39 6.80
C LEU A 80 -4.62 0.60 8.00
N ASP A 81 -3.31 0.47 8.07
CA ASP A 81 -2.61 -0.28 9.11
C ASP A 81 -1.67 0.68 9.87
N PRO A 82 -2.19 1.50 10.80
CA PRO A 82 -1.39 2.53 11.48
C PRO A 82 -0.28 1.96 12.35
N GLN A 83 -0.43 0.70 12.80
CA GLN A 83 0.49 0.02 13.72
C GLN A 83 1.46 -0.93 13.01
N HIS A 84 1.39 -1.06 11.68
CA HIS A 84 2.26 -1.94 10.88
C HIS A 84 2.17 -3.42 11.25
N LEU A 85 0.97 -3.90 11.59
CA LEU A 85 0.78 -5.24 12.15
C LEU A 85 0.76 -6.35 11.11
N LEU A 86 0.71 -6.01 9.81
CA LEU A 86 0.70 -7.02 8.75
C LEU A 86 1.98 -7.88 8.76
N TYR A 87 3.11 -7.29 9.14
CA TYR A 87 4.37 -8.01 9.27
C TYR A 87 4.55 -8.41 10.73
N PRO A 88 4.65 -9.72 11.04
CA PRO A 88 4.91 -10.15 12.41
C PRO A 88 6.24 -9.57 12.91
N GLU A 89 6.26 -9.10 14.16
CA GLU A 89 7.51 -8.70 14.81
C GLU A 89 8.45 -9.91 14.86
N LYS A 90 9.73 -9.69 14.52
CA LYS A 90 10.77 -10.73 14.61
C LYS A 90 11.06 -11.13 16.05
#